data_AF-A0A4P5Y0G5-F1
#
_entry.id   AF-A0A4P5Y0G5-F1
#
_cell.length_a   1.000
_cell.length_b   1.000
_cell.length_c   1.000
_cell.angle_alpha   90.00
_cell.angle_beta   90.00
_cell.angle_gamma   90.00
#
_symmetry.space_group_name_H-M   'P 1'
#
loop_
_entity.id
_entity.type
_entity.pdbx_description
1 polymer ?
#
loop_
_entity_poly.entity_id
_entity_poly.type
_entity_poly.pdbx_seq_one_letter_code
_entity_poly.pdbx_strand_id
1 'polypeptide(L)'
;MNPLVPQWVVPLTTVVIFAGCQYGNYNRNRDCITPPMPLGTLSDPIWKTHESGAEASDLVIHEHEWVANTNSLNDAGISHLMRIASRIHQSQFPIVIEPSSQSVRAETEHQFPIHNDLKLDMSRRDIVVETLMKRGIADAQARVQVGPATAPGFESFEGESAYSRGFGGGFGGGGGGGGGGGGGGFGGGGRGSF
;
A
#
# COMPACT_ATOMS: atom_id res chain seq x y z
N MET A 1 -39.61 48.16 -29.48
CA MET A 1 -40.56 47.19 -28.92
C MET A 1 -39.83 46.41 -27.85
N ASN A 2 -40.16 46.73 -26.61
CA ASN A 2 -39.81 46.04 -25.37
C ASN A 2 -40.70 44.76 -25.24
N PRO A 3 -40.51 43.82 -24.28
CA PRO A 3 -39.31 43.51 -23.50
C PRO A 3 -39.21 42.03 -22.95
N LEU A 4 -38.19 41.80 -22.10
CA LEU A 4 -38.11 40.89 -20.92
C LEU A 4 -37.78 39.39 -21.07
N VAL A 5 -36.62 39.07 -20.51
CA VAL A 5 -36.26 37.85 -19.80
C VAL A 5 -37.28 37.56 -18.67
N PRO A 6 -37.81 36.34 -18.51
CA PRO A 6 -38.41 35.88 -17.26
C PRO A 6 -37.37 35.01 -16.53
N GLN A 7 -36.60 35.62 -15.64
CA GLN A 7 -36.79 35.54 -14.21
C GLN A 7 -37.72 34.43 -13.63
N TRP A 8 -37.08 33.39 -13.06
CA TRP A 8 -37.29 32.79 -11.73
C TRP A 8 -38.59 32.00 -11.48
N VAL A 9 -38.45 30.68 -11.36
CA VAL A 9 -39.24 29.87 -10.41
C VAL A 9 -38.31 28.81 -9.81
N VAL A 10 -37.69 29.12 -8.68
CA VAL A 10 -37.13 28.10 -7.79
C VAL A 10 -38.31 27.53 -7.02
N PRO A 11 -38.64 26.23 -7.13
CA PRO A 11 -39.65 25.64 -6.27
C PRO A 11 -39.12 25.66 -4.84
N LEU A 12 -39.77 26.47 -4.03
CA LEU A 12 -39.57 26.62 -2.60
C LEU A 12 -39.96 25.28 -1.95
N THR A 13 -38.99 24.40 -1.75
CA THR A 13 -39.19 23.13 -1.04
C THR A 13 -39.51 23.45 0.41
N THR A 14 -40.76 23.20 0.77
CA THR A 14 -41.32 23.33 2.11
C THR A 14 -40.50 22.47 3.08
N VAL A 15 -39.68 23.10 3.91
CA VAL A 15 -39.04 22.45 5.05
C VAL A 15 -40.13 22.18 6.08
N VAL A 16 -40.58 20.93 6.17
CA VAL A 16 -41.43 20.46 7.28
C VAL A 16 -40.54 20.39 8.51
N ILE A 17 -40.64 21.40 9.37
CA ILE A 17 -40.02 21.40 10.69
C ILE A 17 -40.81 20.40 11.54
N PHE A 18 -40.26 19.20 11.74
CA PHE A 18 -40.73 18.32 12.80
C PHE A 18 -40.46 18.99 14.14
N ALA A 19 -41.52 19.51 14.78
CA ALA A 19 -41.49 19.86 16.18
C ALA A 19 -41.30 18.58 17.00
N GLY A 20 -40.05 18.25 17.30
CA GLY A 20 -39.70 17.24 18.29
C GLY A 20 -40.14 17.67 19.69
N CYS A 21 -40.60 16.70 20.48
CA CYS A 21 -41.17 16.86 21.80
C CYS A 21 -40.34 17.77 22.73
N GLN A 22 -40.99 18.81 23.26
CA GLN A 22 -40.55 19.47 24.48
C GLN A 22 -40.74 18.52 25.67
N TYR A 23 -39.65 17.94 26.16
CA TYR A 23 -39.64 17.38 27.51
C TYR A 23 -39.10 18.43 28.48
N GLY A 24 -40.03 19.21 29.04
CA GLY A 24 -39.79 19.86 30.31
C GLY A 24 -39.79 18.82 31.42
N ASN A 25 -38.66 18.66 32.12
CA ASN A 25 -38.60 18.94 33.55
C ASN A 25 -37.18 18.70 34.08
N TYR A 26 -36.67 19.77 34.68
CA TYR A 26 -35.46 19.88 35.45
C TYR A 26 -35.52 18.91 36.64
N ASN A 27 -34.73 17.84 36.66
CA ASN A 27 -34.36 17.13 37.89
C ASN A 27 -33.07 16.30 37.70
N ARG A 28 -31.99 16.85 38.27
CA ARG A 28 -30.79 16.20 38.84
C ARG A 28 -30.03 15.17 37.99
N ASN A 29 -28.80 15.56 37.65
CA ASN A 29 -27.59 14.79 37.99
C ASN A 29 -27.67 13.27 37.78
N ARG A 30 -28.00 12.87 36.56
CA ARG A 30 -27.36 11.70 35.98
C ARG A 30 -26.52 12.25 34.85
N ASP A 31 -25.23 12.40 35.10
CA ASP A 31 -24.26 12.22 34.03
C ASP A 31 -24.77 11.03 33.23
N CYS A 32 -25.09 11.27 31.95
CA CYS A 32 -25.38 10.17 31.06
C CYS A 32 -24.11 9.32 31.06
N ILE A 33 -24.08 8.28 31.89
CA ILE A 33 -23.06 7.24 31.86
C ILE A 33 -23.26 6.60 30.49
N THR A 34 -22.53 7.11 29.49
CA THR A 34 -22.34 6.39 28.26
C THR A 34 -21.73 5.06 28.69
N PRO A 35 -22.37 3.91 28.38
CA PRO A 35 -21.77 2.64 28.73
C PRO A 35 -20.34 2.62 28.20
N PRO A 36 -19.36 2.10 28.97
CA PRO A 36 -17.99 2.03 28.51
C PRO A 36 -17.98 1.31 27.15
N MET A 37 -17.23 1.84 26.19
CA MET A 37 -17.12 1.22 24.87
C MET A 37 -16.71 -0.25 25.02
N PRO A 38 -17.31 -1.17 24.26
CA PRO A 38 -16.93 -2.57 24.32
C PRO A 38 -15.43 -2.71 24.01
N LEU A 39 -14.79 -3.66 24.71
CA LEU A 39 -13.42 -4.05 24.43
C LEU A 39 -13.32 -4.40 22.94
N GLY A 40 -12.32 -3.85 22.24
CA GLY A 40 -12.19 -3.98 20.78
C GLY A 40 -12.50 -2.70 20.00
N THR A 41 -13.30 -1.77 20.53
CA THR A 41 -13.72 -0.56 19.79
C THR A 41 -12.55 0.27 19.22
N LEU A 42 -11.38 0.26 19.89
CA LEU A 42 -10.18 0.94 19.42
C LEU A 42 -9.25 0.04 18.57
N SER A 43 -9.20 -1.27 18.82
CA SER A 43 -8.28 -2.20 18.14
C SER A 43 -8.85 -2.81 16.87
N ASP A 44 -10.15 -3.10 16.86
CA ASP A 44 -10.86 -3.72 15.74
C ASP A 44 -10.70 -2.95 14.42
N PRO A 45 -10.82 -1.61 14.35
CA PRO A 45 -10.60 -0.90 13.09
C PRO A 45 -9.16 -1.04 12.56
N ILE A 46 -8.17 -1.12 13.45
CA ILE A 46 -6.76 -1.30 13.08
C ILE A 46 -6.56 -2.69 12.49
N TRP A 47 -7.09 -3.73 13.15
CA TRP A 47 -6.98 -5.11 12.68
C TRP A 47 -7.68 -5.32 11.35
N LYS A 48 -8.88 -4.77 11.17
CA LYS A 48 -9.60 -4.81 9.88
C LYS A 48 -8.83 -4.10 8.78
N THR A 49 -8.17 -2.98 9.10
CA THR A 49 -7.31 -2.28 8.12
C THR A 49 -6.12 -3.15 7.73
N HIS A 50 -5.44 -3.78 8.69
CA HIS A 50 -4.32 -4.68 8.43
C HIS A 50 -4.75 -5.91 7.61
N GLU A 51 -5.89 -6.51 7.96
CA GLU A 51 -6.49 -7.62 7.21
C GLU A 51 -6.82 -7.20 5.77
N SER A 52 -7.46 -6.05 5.58
CA SER A 52 -7.78 -5.54 4.24
C SER A 52 -6.52 -5.21 3.41
N GLY A 53 -5.47 -4.71 4.05
CA GLY A 53 -4.19 -4.43 3.41
C GLY A 53 -3.46 -5.72 3.00
N ALA A 54 -3.52 -6.76 3.83
CA ALA A 54 -2.97 -8.07 3.50
C ALA A 54 -3.69 -8.71 2.30
N GLU A 55 -5.02 -8.66 2.27
CA GLU A 55 -5.82 -9.14 1.13
C GLU A 55 -5.50 -8.38 -0.17
N ALA A 56 -5.29 -7.06 -0.08
CA ALA A 56 -4.86 -6.25 -1.23
C ALA A 56 -3.42 -6.59 -1.67
N SER A 57 -2.53 -6.91 -0.73
CA SER A 57 -1.13 -7.26 -1.01
C SER A 57 -1.01 -8.58 -1.76
N ASP A 58 -1.85 -9.58 -1.44
CA ASP A 58 -1.82 -10.87 -2.13
C ASP A 58 -2.29 -10.78 -3.61
N LEU A 59 -2.79 -9.62 -4.06
CA LEU A 59 -3.19 -9.38 -5.46
C LEU A 59 -2.13 -8.59 -6.24
N VAL A 60 -0.96 -8.40 -5.65
CA VAL A 60 0.21 -7.82 -6.29
C VAL A 60 1.05 -8.93 -6.92
N ILE A 61 1.30 -8.85 -8.23
CA ILE A 61 2.27 -9.69 -8.94
C ILE A 61 3.61 -8.97 -8.87
N HIS A 62 4.54 -9.54 -8.12
CA HIS A 62 5.82 -8.90 -7.86
C HIS A 62 6.83 -9.03 -9.01
N GLU A 63 7.83 -8.16 -9.05
CA GLU A 63 8.87 -8.20 -10.09
C GLU A 63 9.63 -9.54 -10.14
N HIS A 64 9.86 -10.17 -8.98
CA HIS A 64 10.59 -11.43 -8.87
C HIS A 64 9.80 -12.67 -9.35
N GLU A 65 8.52 -12.51 -9.67
CA GLU A 65 7.69 -13.55 -10.28
C GLU A 65 7.89 -13.66 -11.79
N TRP A 66 8.58 -12.70 -12.38
CA TRP A 66 8.95 -12.68 -13.79
C TRP A 66 10.32 -13.32 -14.01
N VAL A 67 10.52 -13.88 -15.19
CA VAL A 67 11.81 -14.40 -15.61
C VAL A 67 12.68 -13.23 -16.06
N ALA A 68 13.48 -12.67 -15.15
CA ALA A 68 14.39 -11.55 -15.40
C ALA A 68 13.69 -10.37 -16.11
N ASN A 69 14.34 -9.74 -17.10
CA ASN A 69 13.79 -8.64 -17.90
C ASN A 69 12.87 -9.09 -19.04
N THR A 70 12.21 -10.24 -18.89
CA THR A 70 11.22 -10.73 -19.86
C THR A 70 9.80 -10.50 -19.37
N ASN A 71 8.86 -10.78 -20.26
CA ASN A 71 7.43 -10.75 -20.00
C ASN A 71 6.86 -12.15 -19.70
N SER A 72 7.72 -13.15 -19.47
CA SER A 72 7.29 -14.48 -19.07
C SER A 72 7.27 -14.61 -17.55
N LEU A 73 6.21 -15.22 -17.01
CA LEU A 73 6.14 -15.61 -15.60
C LEU A 73 7.00 -16.85 -15.34
N ASN A 74 7.55 -16.95 -14.12
CA ASN A 74 8.16 -18.17 -13.61
C ASN A 74 7.08 -19.11 -13.01
N ASP A 75 7.47 -20.32 -12.60
CA ASP A 75 6.51 -21.32 -12.07
C ASP A 75 5.77 -20.83 -10.81
N ALA A 76 6.45 -20.04 -9.97
CA ALA A 76 5.86 -19.44 -8.77
C ALA A 76 4.83 -18.36 -9.14
N GLY A 77 5.14 -17.50 -10.11
CA GLY A 77 4.26 -16.45 -10.62
C GLY A 77 3.05 -17.02 -11.35
N ILE A 78 3.21 -18.13 -12.09
CA ILE A 78 2.07 -18.86 -12.66
C ILE A 78 1.18 -19.38 -11.54
N SER A 79 1.75 -20.06 -10.54
CA SER A 79 0.99 -20.60 -9.42
C SER A 79 0.28 -19.49 -8.63
N HIS A 80 0.94 -18.35 -8.46
CA HIS A 80 0.38 -17.17 -7.83
C HIS A 80 -0.80 -16.61 -8.64
N LEU A 81 -0.64 -16.40 -9.94
CA LEU A 81 -1.70 -15.93 -10.83
C LEU A 81 -2.91 -16.88 -10.82
N MET A 82 -2.69 -18.19 -10.73
CA MET A 82 -3.78 -19.16 -10.61
C MET A 82 -4.52 -19.05 -9.27
N ARG A 83 -3.79 -18.78 -8.18
CA ARG A 83 -4.39 -18.49 -6.87
C ARG A 83 -5.18 -17.19 -6.88
N ILE A 84 -4.72 -16.17 -7.60
CA ILE A 84 -5.47 -14.93 -7.81
C ILE A 84 -6.75 -15.22 -8.60
N ALA A 85 -6.64 -15.95 -9.70
CA ALA A 85 -7.77 -16.29 -10.56
C ALA A 85 -8.87 -17.07 -9.83
N SER A 86 -8.52 -17.95 -8.88
CA SER A 86 -9.52 -18.74 -8.13
C SER A 86 -10.36 -17.91 -7.14
N ARG A 87 -9.84 -16.78 -6.67
CA ARG A 87 -10.50 -15.90 -5.68
C ARG A 87 -10.92 -14.54 -6.22
N ILE A 88 -10.75 -14.29 -7.51
CA ILE A 88 -10.96 -12.95 -8.10
C ILE A 88 -12.38 -12.41 -7.91
N HIS A 89 -13.38 -13.28 -7.82
CA HIS A 89 -14.77 -12.89 -7.57
C HIS A 89 -15.06 -12.52 -6.11
N GLN A 90 -14.19 -12.91 -5.17
CA GLN A 90 -14.33 -12.62 -3.75
C GLN A 90 -13.63 -11.31 -3.35
N SER A 91 -12.61 -10.91 -4.12
CA SER A 91 -11.89 -9.68 -3.87
C SER A 91 -12.49 -8.48 -4.62
N GLN A 92 -12.49 -7.34 -3.94
CA GLN A 92 -12.83 -6.03 -4.47
C GLN A 92 -11.62 -5.22 -4.95
N PHE A 93 -10.39 -5.70 -4.67
CA PHE A 93 -9.17 -4.98 -5.03
C PHE A 93 -8.75 -5.27 -6.47
N PRO A 94 -8.10 -4.31 -7.14
CA PRO A 94 -7.50 -4.53 -8.45
C PRO A 94 -6.30 -5.48 -8.34
N ILE A 95 -5.96 -6.12 -9.46
CA ILE A 95 -4.72 -6.87 -9.59
C ILE A 95 -3.65 -5.88 -10.00
N VAL A 96 -2.58 -5.80 -9.21
CA VAL A 96 -1.49 -4.84 -9.43
C VAL A 96 -0.27 -5.60 -9.93
N ILE A 97 0.36 -5.09 -10.98
CA ILE A 97 1.66 -5.59 -11.47
C ILE A 97 2.71 -4.57 -11.10
N GLU A 98 3.73 -5.01 -10.37
CA GLU A 98 4.86 -4.16 -10.03
C GLU A 98 5.62 -3.73 -11.29
N PRO A 99 6.02 -2.45 -11.37
CA PRO A 99 6.84 -1.97 -12.47
C PRO A 99 8.25 -2.57 -12.39
N SER A 100 8.90 -2.72 -13.54
CA SER A 100 10.28 -3.20 -13.59
C SER A 100 11.25 -2.24 -12.89
N SER A 101 12.09 -2.73 -11.99
CA SER A 101 13.10 -1.92 -11.31
C SER A 101 14.49 -2.03 -11.95
N GLN A 102 14.78 -3.04 -12.76
CA GLN A 102 16.12 -3.25 -13.33
C GLN A 102 16.12 -3.54 -14.84
N SER A 103 15.19 -2.95 -15.59
CA SER A 103 15.17 -3.07 -17.04
C SER A 103 16.36 -2.35 -17.68
N VAL A 104 16.69 -2.71 -18.92
CA VAL A 104 17.90 -2.23 -19.61
C VAL A 104 17.50 -1.43 -20.84
N ARG A 105 18.13 -0.27 -21.03
CA ARG A 105 17.91 0.54 -22.24
C ARG A 105 18.70 -0.02 -23.44
N ALA A 106 18.06 -0.92 -24.18
CA ALA A 106 18.63 -1.59 -25.35
C ALA A 106 19.07 -0.62 -26.47
N GLU A 107 18.53 0.60 -26.50
CA GLU A 107 18.84 1.63 -27.50
C GLU A 107 20.20 2.32 -27.27
N THR A 108 20.80 2.17 -26.10
CA THR A 108 22.07 2.83 -25.75
C THR A 108 23.24 1.86 -25.81
N GLU A 109 24.41 2.30 -26.29
CA GLU A 109 25.65 1.49 -26.38
C GLU A 109 26.00 0.83 -25.04
N HIS A 110 25.84 1.57 -23.95
CA HIS A 110 26.22 1.14 -22.61
C HIS A 110 25.08 0.48 -21.82
N GLN A 111 23.89 0.30 -22.41
CA GLN A 111 22.79 -0.48 -21.82
C GLN A 111 22.51 -0.10 -20.36
N PHE A 112 22.38 1.20 -20.08
CA PHE A 112 22.18 1.66 -18.71
C PHE A 112 20.88 1.10 -18.12
N PRO A 113 20.89 0.72 -16.82
CA PRO A 113 19.68 0.35 -16.10
C PRO A 113 18.67 1.49 -16.13
N ILE A 114 17.41 1.13 -16.35
CA ILE A 114 16.25 2.02 -16.29
C ILE A 114 15.25 1.44 -15.31
N HIS A 115 14.57 2.33 -14.60
CA HIS A 115 13.44 1.98 -13.75
C HIS A 115 12.16 2.26 -14.53
N ASN A 116 11.15 1.43 -14.31
CA ASN A 116 9.79 1.55 -14.84
C ASN A 116 9.77 1.60 -16.38
N ASP A 117 10.26 0.54 -17.04
CA ASP A 117 10.15 0.43 -18.49
C ASP A 117 8.69 0.17 -18.90
N LEU A 118 8.02 1.24 -19.32
CA LEU A 118 6.62 1.21 -19.74
C LEU A 118 6.34 0.16 -20.82
N LYS A 119 7.27 -0.09 -21.75
CA LYS A 119 7.03 -1.08 -22.82
C LYS A 119 6.99 -2.49 -22.23
N LEU A 120 7.95 -2.81 -21.36
CA LEU A 120 8.01 -4.10 -20.70
C LEU A 120 6.81 -4.32 -19.77
N ASP A 121 6.51 -3.32 -18.93
CA ASP A 121 5.46 -3.38 -17.91
C ASP A 121 4.06 -3.51 -18.55
N MET A 122 3.80 -2.80 -19.64
CA MET A 122 2.55 -2.97 -20.40
C MET A 122 2.46 -4.34 -21.05
N SER A 123 3.57 -4.88 -21.59
CA SER A 123 3.55 -6.24 -22.15
C SER A 123 3.30 -7.31 -21.08
N ARG A 124 3.83 -7.11 -19.86
CA ARG A 124 3.57 -7.97 -18.70
C ARG A 124 2.09 -7.93 -18.31
N ARG A 125 1.50 -6.72 -18.28
CA ARG A 125 0.05 -6.56 -18.10
C ARG A 125 -0.75 -7.32 -19.15
N ASP A 126 -0.39 -7.21 -20.42
CA ASP A 126 -1.15 -7.83 -21.50
C ASP A 126 -1.14 -9.37 -21.40
N ILE A 127 -0.02 -9.97 -21.02
CA ILE A 127 0.07 -11.43 -20.78
C ILE A 127 -0.79 -11.88 -19.61
N VAL A 128 -0.81 -11.13 -18.51
CA VAL A 128 -1.68 -11.42 -17.36
C VAL A 128 -3.15 -11.32 -17.76
N VAL A 129 -3.53 -10.23 -18.44
CA VAL A 129 -4.90 -10.02 -18.91
C VAL A 129 -5.31 -11.15 -19.86
N GLU A 130 -4.49 -11.49 -20.85
CA GLU A 130 -4.76 -12.57 -21.80
C GLU A 130 -4.94 -13.92 -21.07
N THR A 131 -4.08 -14.20 -20.10
CA THR A 131 -4.14 -15.45 -19.31
C THR A 131 -5.42 -15.53 -18.49
N LEU A 132 -5.84 -14.43 -17.85
CA LEU A 132 -7.08 -14.36 -17.08
C LEU A 132 -8.32 -14.46 -17.98
N MET A 133 -8.31 -13.80 -19.15
CA MET A 133 -9.39 -13.90 -20.13
C MET A 133 -9.54 -15.34 -20.65
N LYS A 134 -8.44 -16.04 -20.93
CA LYS A 134 -8.44 -17.47 -21.31
C LYS A 134 -9.03 -18.37 -20.22
N ARG A 135 -9.02 -17.92 -18.95
CA ARG A 135 -9.62 -18.61 -17.79
C ARG A 135 -11.09 -18.24 -17.56
N GLY A 136 -11.68 -17.39 -18.41
CA GLY A 136 -13.09 -17.00 -18.33
C GLY A 136 -13.36 -15.68 -17.57
N ILE A 137 -12.31 -14.93 -17.21
CA ILE A 137 -12.45 -13.63 -16.53
C ILE A 137 -12.56 -12.53 -17.59
N ALA A 138 -13.79 -12.19 -17.97
CA ALA A 138 -14.06 -11.25 -19.05
C ALA A 138 -13.68 -9.78 -18.71
N ASP A 139 -13.69 -9.42 -17.43
CA ASP A 139 -13.39 -8.07 -16.93
C ASP A 139 -11.91 -7.87 -16.55
N ALA A 140 -11.02 -8.80 -16.90
CA ALA A 140 -9.61 -8.77 -16.55
C ALA A 140 -8.90 -7.48 -16.99
N GLN A 141 -9.23 -6.94 -18.17
CA GLN A 141 -8.60 -5.73 -18.69
C GLN A 141 -8.83 -4.49 -17.80
N ALA A 142 -10.00 -4.41 -17.14
CA ALA A 142 -10.35 -3.32 -16.24
C ALA A 142 -9.81 -3.52 -14.81
N ARG A 143 -9.54 -4.77 -14.41
CA ARG A 143 -9.03 -5.12 -13.07
C ARG A 143 -7.52 -5.08 -12.95
N VAL A 144 -6.79 -5.35 -14.03
CA VAL A 144 -5.32 -5.44 -14.02
C VAL A 144 -4.71 -4.09 -14.34
N GLN A 145 -3.91 -3.56 -13.42
CA GLN A 145 -3.20 -2.29 -13.54
C GLN A 145 -1.71 -2.45 -13.23
N VAL A 146 -0.88 -1.61 -13.83
CA VAL A 146 0.54 -1.48 -13.48
C VAL A 146 0.66 -0.40 -12.42
N GLY A 147 1.39 -0.68 -11.34
CA GLY A 147 1.58 0.28 -10.26
C GLY A 147 2.48 -0.26 -9.16
N PRO A 148 2.93 0.61 -8.23
CA PRO A 148 3.71 0.18 -7.09
C PRO A 148 2.91 -0.81 -6.23
N ALA A 149 3.62 -1.66 -5.50
CA ALA A 149 3.01 -2.60 -4.56
C ALA A 149 2.17 -1.87 -3.51
N THR A 150 1.05 -2.46 -3.10
CA THR A 150 0.19 -1.92 -2.04
C THR A 150 0.90 -1.86 -0.69
N ALA A 151 1.80 -2.81 -0.44
CA ALA A 151 2.72 -2.83 0.69
C ALA A 151 4.14 -2.96 0.13
N PRO A 152 4.77 -1.84 -0.31
CA PRO A 152 6.11 -1.89 -0.86
C PRO A 152 7.07 -2.36 0.23
N GLY A 153 8.05 -3.16 -0.16
CA GLY A 153 9.23 -3.39 0.70
C GLY A 153 9.95 -2.08 0.98
N PHE A 154 10.90 -2.10 1.91
CA PHE A 154 11.75 -0.93 2.13
C PHE A 154 12.64 -0.71 0.89
N GLU A 155 12.49 0.44 0.22
CA GLU A 155 13.37 0.82 -0.88
C GLU A 155 14.52 1.70 -0.39
N SER A 156 15.75 1.34 -0.77
CA SER A 156 16.99 2.12 -0.54
C SER A 156 17.35 2.39 0.94
N PHE A 157 17.55 3.66 1.32
CA PHE A 157 18.04 4.13 2.63
C PHE A 157 17.17 3.68 3.80
N GLU A 158 15.86 3.54 3.61
CA GLU A 158 14.98 2.98 4.63
C GLU A 158 15.31 1.51 4.91
N GLY A 159 15.66 0.74 3.87
CA GLY A 159 16.13 -0.64 4.00
C GLY A 159 17.49 -0.74 4.68
N GLU A 160 18.43 0.16 4.38
CA GLU A 160 19.74 0.23 5.06
C GLU A 160 19.59 0.64 6.54
N SER A 161 18.66 1.55 6.84
CA SER A 161 18.33 1.94 8.22
C SER A 161 17.61 0.82 8.99
N ALA A 162 16.79 0.00 8.32
CA ALA A 162 16.12 -1.16 8.91
C ALA A 162 17.08 -2.34 9.11
N TYR A 163 17.97 -2.59 8.14
CA TYR A 163 19.05 -3.58 8.24
C TYR A 163 20.04 -3.23 9.35
N SER A 164 20.49 -1.97 9.44
CA SER A 164 21.37 -1.51 10.53
C SER A 164 20.70 -1.59 11.91
N ARG A 165 19.38 -1.30 12.01
CA ARG A 165 18.63 -1.52 13.25
C ARG A 165 18.42 -3.01 13.59
N GLY A 166 18.24 -3.87 12.59
CA GLY A 166 18.05 -5.32 12.77
C GLY A 166 19.35 -6.08 13.09
N PHE A 167 20.48 -5.65 12.52
CA PHE A 167 21.79 -6.28 12.72
C PHE A 167 22.61 -5.64 13.86
N GLY A 168 22.33 -4.38 14.22
CA GLY A 168 22.92 -3.69 15.37
C GLY A 168 22.26 -4.00 16.72
N GLY A 169 21.13 -4.73 16.71
CA GLY A 169 20.41 -5.19 17.90
C GLY A 169 20.65 -6.67 18.25
N GLY A 170 21.74 -7.26 17.74
CA GLY A 170 22.09 -8.65 17.96
C GLY A 170 22.26 -9.01 19.43
N PHE A 171 21.28 -9.77 19.93
CA PHE A 171 21.35 -10.62 21.10
C PHE A 171 22.76 -11.24 21.31
N GLY A 172 23.47 -10.70 22.31
CA GLY A 172 24.70 -11.26 22.83
C GLY A 172 24.73 -11.11 24.34
N GLY A 173 24.39 -12.19 25.06
CA GLY A 173 24.86 -12.44 26.42
C GLY A 173 24.09 -11.76 27.56
N GLY A 174 23.39 -12.58 28.35
CA GLY A 174 23.08 -12.19 29.72
C GLY A 174 24.36 -12.01 30.54
N GLY A 175 24.31 -11.11 31.51
CA GLY A 175 25.21 -11.09 32.67
C GLY A 175 26.21 -9.93 32.71
N GLY A 176 26.01 -9.04 33.68
CA GLY A 176 27.12 -8.46 34.47
C GLY A 176 27.64 -7.08 34.07
N GLY A 177 27.43 -6.11 34.96
CA GLY A 177 28.52 -5.29 35.50
C GLY A 177 29.08 -4.14 34.65
N GLY A 178 28.74 -2.91 35.06
CA GLY A 178 29.72 -1.87 35.41
C GLY A 178 30.57 -1.19 34.31
N GLY A 179 30.40 0.13 34.20
CA GLY A 179 31.55 1.05 34.11
C GLY A 179 31.76 1.79 32.80
N GLY A 180 31.70 3.13 32.88
CA GLY A 180 32.81 3.97 32.41
C GLY A 180 32.61 4.83 31.15
N GLY A 181 32.51 6.15 31.35
CA GLY A 181 33.15 7.21 30.54
C GLY A 181 32.57 7.46 29.14
N GLY A 182 32.08 8.64 28.76
CA GLY A 182 32.44 9.99 29.19
C GLY A 182 33.61 10.53 28.35
N GLY A 183 33.29 11.14 27.20
CA GLY A 183 34.04 12.28 26.66
C GLY A 183 35.24 12.01 25.74
N GLY A 184 35.12 12.51 24.50
CA GLY A 184 36.12 13.36 23.82
C GLY A 184 37.51 12.78 23.53
N GLY A 185 37.86 12.67 22.25
CA GLY A 185 39.24 12.43 21.85
C GLY A 185 39.48 12.60 20.36
N PHE A 186 39.78 13.84 19.95
CA PHE A 186 40.42 14.14 18.67
C PHE A 186 41.74 13.36 18.56
N GLY A 187 41.79 12.36 17.68
CA GLY A 187 43.00 11.59 17.35
C GLY A 187 43.62 12.11 16.06
N GLY A 188 44.68 12.92 16.20
CA GLY A 188 45.37 13.57 15.10
C GLY A 188 46.08 12.60 14.16
N GLY A 189 46.03 12.94 12.86
CA GLY A 189 46.89 12.34 11.85
C GLY A 189 48.35 12.75 12.06
N GLY A 190 49.23 11.75 12.16
CA GLY A 190 50.67 11.94 12.31
C GLY A 190 51.44 10.72 11.82
N ARG A 191 51.96 10.82 10.59
CA ARG A 191 53.18 10.24 10.00
C ARG A 191 53.85 9.01 10.67
N GLY A 192 54.21 8.03 9.84
CA GLY A 192 55.34 7.14 10.12
C GLY A 192 55.60 6.11 9.02
N SER A 193 56.69 6.29 8.26
CA SER A 193 57.26 5.37 7.29
C SER A 193 57.74 4.06 7.91
N PHE A 194 57.61 2.93 7.19
CA PHE A 194 58.66 2.00 6.74
C PHE A 194 58.04 1.02 5.74
#